data_AF-A0A9X9F359-F1
#
_entry.id   AF-A0A9X9F359-F1
#
_cell.length_a   1.000
_cell.length_b   1.000
_cell.length_c   1.000
_cell.angle_alpha   90.00
_cell.angle_beta   90.00
_cell.angle_gamma   90.00
#
_symmetry.space_group_name_H-M   'P 1'
#
loop_
_entity.id
_entity.type
_entity.pdbx_description
1 polymer ?
#
loop_
_entity_poly.entity_id
_entity_poly.type
_entity_poly.pdbx_seq_one_letter_code
_entity_poly.pdbx_strand_id
1 'polypeptide(L)'
;LVYDDSGSMRNNDRWKYANYALQSLVALLDEKDKFSYVPMSTPNDPLNISLTKDKRQTEIEGIGAWKTYLNTPFSAVETAMQSIKKEADIDGKREFWLIVLTDGAFNDLEKDKVGGKEQILQKLAQFKKEMDAKKISLHPVLITMEEDLGQQEKEQLNTFKEIWKKEI
;
A
#
# COMPACT_ATOMS: atom_id res chain seq x y z
N LEU A 1 -3.25 -4.20 0.65
CA LEU A 1 -2.86 -3.17 -0.35
C LEU A 1 -2.73 -1.82 0.33
N VAL A 2 -1.72 -1.02 0.00
CA VAL A 2 -1.62 0.38 0.43
C VAL A 2 -2.11 1.23 -0.73
N TYR A 3 -3.12 2.05 -0.47
CA TYR A 3 -3.84 2.83 -1.48
C TYR A 3 -3.54 4.31 -1.28
N ASP A 4 -2.76 4.89 -2.19
CA ASP A 4 -2.56 6.33 -2.21
C ASP A 4 -3.84 7.02 -2.71
N ASP A 5 -4.48 7.72 -1.79
CA ASP A 5 -5.61 8.60 -2.04
C ASP A 5 -5.26 10.05 -1.73
N SER A 6 -3.98 10.42 -1.79
CA SER A 6 -3.52 11.77 -1.47
C SER A 6 -4.01 12.83 -2.46
N GLY A 7 -3.83 14.10 -2.09
CA GLY A 7 -4.19 15.22 -2.96
C GLY A 7 -3.48 15.20 -4.32
N SER A 8 -2.23 14.74 -4.40
CA SER A 8 -1.47 14.67 -5.66
C SER A 8 -2.10 13.73 -6.67
N MET A 9 -2.73 12.63 -6.21
CA MET A 9 -3.44 11.69 -7.05
C MET A 9 -4.61 12.34 -7.82
N ARG A 10 -5.10 13.50 -7.38
CA ARG A 10 -6.15 14.25 -8.11
C ARG A 10 -5.62 14.99 -9.33
N ASN A 11 -4.31 15.23 -9.39
CA ASN A 11 -3.68 15.80 -10.58
C ASN A 11 -3.75 14.78 -11.72
N ASN A 12 -4.22 15.23 -12.88
CA ASN A 12 -4.33 14.41 -14.10
C ASN A 12 -5.11 13.09 -13.90
N ASP A 13 -6.08 13.09 -12.99
CA ASP A 13 -7.02 11.97 -12.79
C ASP A 13 -6.38 10.62 -12.38
N ARG A 14 -5.17 10.61 -11.82
CA ARG A 14 -4.48 9.38 -11.35
C ARG A 14 -5.31 8.55 -10.38
N TRP A 15 -6.02 9.22 -9.49
CA TRP A 15 -6.96 8.59 -8.55
C TRP A 15 -8.03 7.76 -9.26
N LYS A 16 -8.47 8.12 -10.47
CA LYS A 16 -9.46 7.34 -11.23
C LYS A 16 -8.88 5.99 -11.64
N TYR A 17 -7.64 5.97 -12.13
CA TYR A 17 -6.95 4.74 -12.50
C TYR A 17 -6.68 3.87 -11.27
N ALA A 18 -6.24 4.46 -10.17
CA ALA A 18 -6.01 3.74 -8.93
C ALA A 18 -7.29 3.12 -8.38
N ASN A 19 -8.37 3.90 -8.36
CA ASN A 19 -9.67 3.48 -7.89
C ASN A 19 -10.23 2.33 -8.76
N TYR A 20 -10.17 2.47 -10.09
CA TYR A 20 -10.61 1.44 -11.01
C TYR A 20 -9.78 0.16 -10.91
N ALA A 21 -8.45 0.27 -10.72
CA ALA A 21 -7.58 -0.87 -10.51
C ALA A 21 -7.93 -1.62 -9.22
N LEU A 22 -8.22 -0.91 -8.14
CA LEU A 22 -8.65 -1.50 -6.87
C LEU A 22 -10.00 -2.22 -7.01
N GLN A 23 -10.99 -1.61 -7.66
CA GLN A 23 -12.27 -2.24 -7.97
C GLN A 23 -12.09 -3.52 -8.80
N SER A 24 -11.24 -3.45 -9.83
CA SER A 24 -10.95 -4.59 -10.71
C SER A 24 -10.25 -5.73 -9.96
N LEU A 25 -9.31 -5.40 -9.06
CA LEU A 25 -8.65 -6.39 -8.21
C LEU A 25 -9.67 -7.11 -7.32
N VAL A 26 -10.53 -6.37 -6.61
CA VAL A 26 -11.59 -6.95 -5.77
C VAL A 26 -12.54 -7.82 -6.59
N ALA A 27 -12.85 -7.44 -7.82
CA ALA A 27 -13.70 -8.23 -8.70
C ALA A 27 -13.06 -9.57 -9.11
N LEU A 28 -11.73 -9.65 -9.20
CA LEU A 28 -10.99 -10.81 -9.70
C LEU A 28 -10.54 -11.81 -8.62
N LEU A 29 -10.43 -11.39 -7.36
CA LEU A 29 -10.00 -12.27 -6.25
C LEU A 29 -10.98 -13.42 -5.99
N ASP A 30 -10.52 -14.56 -5.50
CA ASP A 30 -11.40 -15.68 -5.11
C ASP A 30 -12.13 -15.37 -3.80
N GLU A 31 -13.30 -15.99 -3.54
CA GLU A 31 -14.03 -15.78 -2.28
C GLU A 31 -13.27 -16.28 -1.05
N LYS A 32 -12.33 -17.20 -1.23
CA LYS A 32 -11.50 -17.75 -0.15
C LYS A 32 -10.30 -16.86 0.19
N ASP A 33 -10.00 -15.88 -0.66
CA ASP A 33 -8.93 -14.93 -0.40
C ASP A 33 -9.31 -14.01 0.76
N LYS A 34 -8.29 -13.39 1.37
CA LYS A 34 -8.48 -12.30 2.31
C LYS A 34 -7.92 -11.03 1.71
N PHE A 35 -8.74 -10.00 1.61
CA PHE A 35 -8.33 -8.72 1.08
C PHE A 35 -8.60 -7.58 2.07
N SER A 36 -7.58 -6.74 2.25
CA SER A 36 -7.71 -5.46 2.93
C SER A 36 -6.86 -4.41 2.22
N TYR A 37 -7.31 -3.16 2.29
CA TYR A 37 -6.53 -2.02 1.85
C TYR A 37 -6.44 -0.94 2.92
N VAL A 38 -5.35 -0.19 2.90
CA VAL A 38 -5.08 0.92 3.82
C VAL A 38 -4.98 2.20 2.97
N PRO A 39 -6.01 3.06 2.98
CA PRO A 39 -5.91 4.40 2.40
C PRO A 39 -4.83 5.20 3.12
N MET A 40 -4.02 5.95 2.39
CA MET A 40 -3.02 6.84 3.00
C MET A 40 -3.66 7.98 3.80
N SER A 41 -4.90 8.37 3.47
CA SER A 41 -5.69 9.33 4.24
C SER A 41 -6.17 8.81 5.59
N THR A 42 -6.29 7.49 5.76
CA THR A 42 -6.67 6.83 7.02
C THR A 42 -5.63 5.75 7.38
N PRO A 43 -4.37 6.13 7.62
CA PRO A 43 -3.24 5.22 7.53
C PRO A 43 -3.17 4.19 8.67
N ASN A 44 -4.01 4.33 9.70
CA ASN A 44 -4.07 3.43 10.86
C ASN A 44 -5.30 2.51 10.82
N ASP A 45 -6.16 2.63 9.81
CA ASP A 45 -7.43 1.92 9.72
C ASP A 45 -7.46 1.04 8.45
N PRO A 46 -7.11 -0.26 8.55
CA PRO A 46 -7.21 -1.18 7.43
C PRO A 46 -8.68 -1.51 7.14
N LEU A 47 -9.11 -1.22 5.91
CA LEU A 47 -10.44 -1.57 5.42
C LEU A 47 -10.43 -3.01 4.90
N ASN A 48 -11.15 -3.89 5.59
CA ASN A 48 -11.33 -5.29 5.19
C ASN A 48 -12.49 -5.41 4.21
N ILE A 49 -12.30 -6.20 3.15
CA ILE A 49 -13.27 -6.31 2.07
C ILE A 49 -13.85 -7.71 2.04
N SER A 50 -15.18 -7.81 2.05
CA SER A 50 -15.88 -9.08 1.90
C SER A 50 -15.87 -9.51 0.43
N LEU A 51 -15.15 -10.61 0.14
CA LEU A 51 -15.05 -11.17 -1.20
C LEU A 51 -16.21 -12.12 -1.56
N THR A 52 -17.16 -12.32 -0.66
CA THR A 52 -18.35 -13.16 -0.90
C THR A 52 -19.23 -12.61 -2.04
N LYS A 53 -19.83 -13.49 -2.85
CA LYS A 53 -20.66 -13.11 -4.00
C LYS A 53 -21.76 -12.09 -3.68
N ASP A 54 -22.39 -12.19 -2.50
CA ASP A 54 -23.49 -11.32 -2.10
C ASP A 54 -23.03 -9.94 -1.60
N LYS A 55 -21.76 -9.77 -1.22
CA LYS A 55 -21.20 -8.50 -0.75
C LYS A 55 -20.28 -7.82 -1.74
N ARG A 56 -19.62 -8.58 -2.61
CA ARG A 56 -18.58 -8.09 -3.52
C ARG A 56 -18.99 -6.86 -4.32
N GLN A 57 -20.20 -6.84 -4.87
CA GLN A 57 -20.69 -5.70 -5.64
C GLN A 57 -20.83 -4.44 -4.78
N THR A 58 -21.35 -4.57 -3.55
CA THR A 58 -21.45 -3.46 -2.60
C THR A 58 -20.07 -2.95 -2.17
N GLU A 59 -19.10 -3.84 -1.99
CA GLU A 59 -17.72 -3.44 -1.67
C GLU A 59 -17.08 -2.65 -2.83
N ILE A 60 -17.27 -3.10 -4.07
CA ILE A 60 -16.80 -2.41 -5.28
C ILE A 60 -17.43 -1.02 -5.39
N GLU A 61 -18.74 -0.91 -5.16
CA GLU A 61 -19.45 0.38 -5.15
C GLU A 61 -18.96 1.31 -4.05
N GLY A 62 -18.67 0.77 -2.85
CA GLY A 62 -18.09 1.52 -1.74
C GLY A 62 -16.72 2.10 -2.08
N ILE A 63 -15.85 1.31 -2.72
CA ILE A 63 -14.56 1.77 -3.23
C ILE A 63 -14.77 2.86 -4.29
N GLY A 64 -15.68 2.66 -5.24
CA GLY A 64 -15.98 3.65 -6.30
C GLY A 64 -16.51 4.99 -5.77
N ALA A 65 -17.18 4.98 -4.62
CA ALA A 65 -17.68 6.17 -3.96
C ALA A 65 -16.64 6.91 -3.11
N TRP A 66 -15.45 6.35 -2.89
CA TRP A 66 -14.41 6.94 -2.05
C TRP A 66 -13.89 8.26 -2.63
N LYS A 67 -13.94 9.32 -1.82
CA LYS A 67 -13.51 10.68 -2.21
C LYS A 67 -12.59 11.34 -1.20
N THR A 68 -12.29 10.71 -0.08
CA THR A 68 -11.40 11.26 0.93
C THR A 68 -9.97 11.35 0.39
N TYR A 69 -9.25 12.39 0.77
CA TYR A 69 -7.84 12.56 0.42
C TYR A 69 -7.12 13.41 1.47
N LEU A 70 -5.88 13.04 1.78
CA LEU A 70 -4.99 13.77 2.69
C LEU A 70 -3.54 13.66 2.17
N ASN A 71 -2.60 13.32 3.06
CA ASN A 71 -1.16 13.23 2.84
C ASN A 71 -0.74 11.80 2.47
N THR A 72 0.56 11.57 2.27
CA THR A 72 1.20 10.28 1.95
C THR A 72 2.07 9.76 3.11
N PRO A 73 1.51 9.44 4.29
CA PRO A 73 2.29 8.93 5.42
C PRO A 73 2.75 7.49 5.20
N PHE A 74 4.01 7.19 5.55
CA PHE A 74 4.54 5.82 5.49
C PHE A 74 3.83 4.86 6.47
N SER A 75 3.16 5.38 7.49
CA SER A 75 2.41 4.56 8.45
C SER A 75 1.30 3.71 7.81
N ALA A 76 0.79 4.07 6.62
CA ALA A 76 -0.13 3.21 5.87
C ALA A 76 0.53 1.88 5.45
N VAL A 77 1.80 1.93 5.04
CA VAL A 77 2.62 0.74 4.74
C VAL A 77 2.83 -0.07 5.99
N GLU A 78 3.12 0.57 7.12
CA GLU A 78 3.28 -0.11 8.41
C GLU A 78 2.02 -0.86 8.84
N THR A 79 0.86 -0.23 8.73
CA THR A 79 -0.42 -0.87 9.04
C THR A 79 -0.66 -2.09 8.15
N ALA A 80 -0.36 -1.99 6.84
CA ALA A 80 -0.46 -3.13 5.94
C ALA A 80 0.52 -4.26 6.31
N MET A 81 1.78 -3.94 6.66
CA MET A 81 2.74 -4.91 7.15
C MET A 81 2.24 -5.60 8.44
N GLN A 82 1.68 -4.85 9.38
CA GLN A 82 1.12 -5.42 10.61
C GLN A 82 -0.08 -6.34 10.34
N SER A 83 -0.94 -6.00 9.38
CA SER A 83 -2.03 -6.88 8.96
C SER A 83 -1.51 -8.21 8.40
N ILE A 84 -0.46 -8.16 7.56
CA ILE A 84 0.20 -9.37 7.06
C ILE A 84 0.81 -10.18 8.20
N LYS A 85 1.53 -9.54 9.14
CA LYS A 85 2.13 -10.23 10.30
C LYS A 85 1.07 -10.98 11.10
N LYS A 86 -0.05 -10.32 11.41
CA LYS A 86 -1.17 -10.92 12.16
C LYS A 86 -1.75 -12.14 11.43
N GLU A 87 -1.95 -12.03 10.13
CA GLU A 87 -2.50 -13.15 9.33
C GLU A 87 -1.48 -14.29 9.16
N ALA A 88 -0.19 -13.98 9.02
CA ALA A 88 0.89 -14.95 8.99
C ALA A 88 1.04 -15.73 10.32
N ASP A 89 0.74 -15.09 11.45
CA ASP A 89 0.70 -15.75 12.76
C ASP A 89 -0.48 -16.73 12.90
N ILE A 90 -1.58 -16.49 12.17
CA ILE A 90 -2.74 -17.40 12.12
C ILE A 90 -2.47 -18.58 11.20
N ASP A 91 -1.99 -18.32 9.98
CA ASP A 91 -1.73 -19.33 8.96
C ASP A 91 -0.58 -18.93 8.02
N GLY A 92 0.64 -19.24 8.44
CA GLY A 92 1.86 -18.93 7.70
C GLY A 92 2.08 -19.74 6.42
N LYS A 93 1.17 -20.66 6.06
CA LYS A 93 1.26 -21.42 4.79
C LYS A 93 0.61 -20.70 3.62
N ARG A 94 -0.08 -19.58 3.87
CA ARG A 94 -0.70 -18.76 2.84
C ARG A 94 0.34 -18.00 2.03
N GLU A 95 -0.12 -17.52 0.89
CA GLU A 95 0.59 -16.56 0.07
C GLU A 95 0.15 -15.13 0.46
N PHE A 96 1.11 -14.24 0.67
CA PHE A 96 0.87 -12.88 1.14
C PHE A 96 1.36 -11.87 0.10
N TRP A 97 0.51 -10.89 -0.23
CA TRP A 97 0.83 -9.84 -1.19
C TRP A 97 0.84 -8.48 -0.51
N LEU A 98 1.99 -7.80 -0.51
CA LEU A 98 2.11 -6.41 -0.07
C LEU A 98 2.22 -5.51 -1.30
N ILE A 99 1.08 -5.01 -1.75
CA ILE A 99 0.99 -4.10 -2.90
C ILE A 99 0.94 -2.66 -2.39
N VAL A 100 1.84 -1.81 -2.86
CA VAL A 100 1.82 -0.36 -2.65
C VAL A 100 1.54 0.32 -3.98
N LEU A 101 0.46 1.09 -4.06
CA LEU A 101 0.06 1.87 -5.22
C LEU A 101 0.13 3.35 -4.87
N THR A 102 0.98 4.12 -5.54
CA THR A 102 1.23 5.54 -5.23
C THR A 102 1.62 6.35 -6.46
N ASP A 103 1.33 7.65 -6.48
CA ASP A 103 1.89 8.55 -7.49
C ASP A 103 3.15 9.28 -7.03
N GLY A 104 3.45 9.28 -5.74
CA GLY A 104 4.50 10.13 -5.19
C GLY A 104 5.33 9.45 -4.11
N ALA A 105 6.17 10.25 -3.46
CA ALA A 105 6.93 9.79 -2.32
C ALA A 105 6.13 9.99 -1.01
N PHE A 106 6.58 9.29 0.03
CA PHE A 106 6.05 9.49 1.37
C PHE A 106 6.52 10.82 1.95
N ASN A 107 5.66 11.51 2.70
CA ASN A 107 6.06 12.72 3.44
C ASN A 107 7.25 12.45 4.37
N ASP A 108 7.44 11.21 4.80
CA ASP A 108 8.57 10.74 5.63
C ASP A 108 9.94 10.82 4.94
N LEU A 109 9.97 11.00 3.61
CA LEU A 109 11.19 11.20 2.81
C LEU A 109 11.41 12.67 2.42
N GLU A 110 10.63 13.59 2.97
CA GLU A 110 10.87 15.02 2.82
C GLU A 110 12.21 15.43 3.42
N LYS A 111 12.94 16.33 2.73
CA LYS A 111 14.30 16.76 3.12
C LYS A 111 14.36 17.33 4.54
N ASP A 112 13.24 17.87 5.01
CA ASP A 112 13.11 18.54 6.31
C ASP A 112 12.85 17.55 7.45
N LYS A 113 12.53 16.28 7.14
CA LYS A 113 12.36 15.22 8.13
C LYS A 113 13.66 14.48 8.39
N VAL A 114 14.32 14.86 9.48
CA VAL A 114 15.54 14.19 9.96
C VAL A 114 15.22 12.74 10.36
N GLY A 115 15.92 11.78 9.77
CA GLY A 115 15.85 10.36 10.15
C GLY A 115 14.74 9.54 9.49
N GLY A 116 13.90 10.15 8.65
CA GLY A 116 12.77 9.45 8.03
C GLY A 116 13.20 8.29 7.11
N LYS A 117 14.29 8.50 6.35
CA LYS A 117 14.91 7.46 5.51
C LYS A 117 15.37 6.27 6.35
N GLU A 118 16.10 6.52 7.44
CA GLU A 118 16.62 5.50 8.33
C GLU A 118 15.48 4.72 9.01
N GLN A 119 14.40 5.39 9.40
CA GLN A 119 13.23 4.75 9.98
C GLN A 119 12.53 3.82 8.98
N ILE A 120 12.33 4.26 7.74
CA ILE A 120 11.72 3.43 6.68
C ILE A 120 12.59 2.20 6.41
N LEU A 121 13.92 2.38 6.25
CA LEU A 121 14.88 1.30 6.08
C LEU A 121 14.78 0.27 7.21
N GLN A 122 14.82 0.72 8.48
CA GLN A 122 14.75 -0.16 9.64
C GLN A 122 13.44 -0.95 9.68
N LYS A 123 12.31 -0.29 9.41
CA LYS A 123 10.98 -0.94 9.47
C LYS A 123 10.81 -2.00 8.39
N LEU A 124 11.22 -1.72 7.15
CA LEU A 124 11.15 -2.69 6.05
C LEU A 124 12.11 -3.87 6.27
N ALA A 125 13.36 -3.59 6.65
CA ALA A 125 14.35 -4.63 6.93
C ALA A 125 13.91 -5.55 8.08
N GLN A 126 13.34 -4.98 9.15
CA GLN A 126 12.81 -5.74 10.26
C GLN A 126 11.62 -6.60 9.83
N PHE A 127 10.70 -6.05 9.04
CA PHE A 127 9.56 -6.81 8.50
C PHE A 127 10.03 -8.00 7.64
N LYS A 128 10.93 -7.78 6.68
CA LYS A 128 11.50 -8.84 5.85
C LYS A 128 12.15 -9.93 6.69
N LYS A 129 13.02 -9.55 7.62
CA LYS A 129 13.71 -10.50 8.52
C LYS A 129 12.72 -11.39 9.28
N GLU A 130 11.61 -10.83 9.75
CA GLU A 130 10.58 -11.61 10.44
C GLU A 130 9.83 -12.56 9.51
N MET A 131 9.50 -12.13 8.29
CA MET A 131 8.84 -12.97 7.29
C MET A 131 9.76 -14.12 6.84
N ASP A 132 11.04 -13.84 6.61
CA ASP A 132 12.06 -14.84 6.25
C ASP A 132 12.27 -15.86 7.37
N ALA A 133 12.36 -15.40 8.63
CA ALA A 133 12.52 -16.29 9.78
C ALA A 133 11.33 -17.27 9.93
N LYS A 134 10.12 -16.81 9.59
CA LYS A 134 8.89 -17.62 9.58
C LYS A 134 8.68 -18.38 8.26
N LYS A 135 9.54 -18.19 7.25
CA LYS A 135 9.43 -18.76 5.89
C LYS A 135 8.10 -18.43 5.22
N ILE A 136 7.61 -17.21 5.42
CA ILE A 136 6.37 -16.72 4.81
C ILE A 136 6.57 -16.48 3.32
N SER A 137 5.62 -16.93 2.48
CA SER A 137 5.61 -16.59 1.06
C SER A 137 5.07 -15.17 0.88
N LEU A 138 5.98 -14.19 0.85
CA LEU A 138 5.65 -12.77 0.68
C LEU A 138 6.01 -12.27 -0.73
N HIS A 139 5.06 -11.58 -1.36
CA HIS A 139 5.19 -10.96 -2.66
C HIS A 139 5.02 -9.44 -2.54
N PRO A 140 6.13 -8.68 -2.38
CA PRO A 140 6.09 -7.23 -2.35
C PRO A 140 6.00 -6.67 -3.77
N VAL A 141 5.05 -5.77 -4.01
CA VAL A 141 4.84 -5.11 -5.30
C VAL A 141 4.71 -3.60 -5.08
N LEU A 142 5.50 -2.83 -5.81
CA LEU A 142 5.43 -1.37 -5.83
C LEU A 142 4.97 -0.92 -7.22
N ILE A 143 3.84 -0.23 -7.27
CA ILE A 143 3.24 0.33 -8.49
C ILE A 143 3.25 1.85 -8.36
N THR A 144 3.93 2.52 -9.30
CA THR A 144 4.15 3.97 -9.26
C THR A 144 3.54 4.67 -10.47
N MET A 145 2.83 5.79 -10.24
CA MET A 145 2.28 6.64 -11.29
C MET A 145 3.13 7.92 -11.44
N GLU A 146 4.13 7.88 -12.31
CA GLU A 146 5.23 8.87 -12.34
C GLU A 146 5.05 10.04 -13.32
N GLU A 147 3.91 10.08 -14.01
CA GLU A 147 3.61 11.18 -14.93
C GLU A 147 3.67 12.51 -14.18
N ASP A 148 4.18 13.56 -14.80
CA ASP A 148 4.21 14.95 -14.29
C ASP A 148 4.79 15.19 -12.88
N LEU A 149 5.56 14.25 -12.32
CA LEU A 149 6.25 14.49 -11.06
C LEU A 149 7.36 15.54 -11.22
N GLY A 150 7.41 16.46 -10.25
CA GLY A 150 8.49 17.43 -10.10
C GLY A 150 9.83 16.74 -9.84
N GLN A 151 10.94 17.45 -10.06
CA GLN A 151 12.28 16.88 -9.88
C GLN A 151 12.52 16.37 -8.45
N GLN A 152 12.06 17.11 -7.44
CA GLN A 152 12.19 16.71 -6.04
C GLN A 152 11.36 15.46 -5.71
N GLU A 153 10.12 15.37 -6.18
CA GLU A 153 9.25 14.21 -5.97
C GLU A 153 9.85 12.96 -6.64
N LYS A 154 10.44 13.12 -7.83
CA LYS A 154 11.17 12.05 -8.53
C LYS A 154 12.38 11.56 -7.72
N GLU A 155 13.18 12.45 -7.14
CA GLU A 155 14.32 12.09 -6.29
C GLU A 155 13.88 11.29 -5.06
N GLN A 156 12.80 11.73 -4.40
CA GLN A 156 12.26 11.05 -3.23
C GLN A 156 11.67 9.68 -3.59
N LEU A 157 10.92 9.60 -4.69
CA LEU A 157 10.34 8.34 -5.16
C LEU A 157 11.44 7.35 -5.57
N ASN A 158 12.47 7.80 -6.27
CA ASN A 158 13.62 6.96 -6.61
C ASN A 158 14.34 6.45 -5.37
N THR A 159 14.52 7.30 -4.35
CA THR A 159 15.06 6.89 -3.06
C THR A 159 14.18 5.80 -2.43
N PHE A 160 12.86 5.94 -2.46
CA PHE A 160 11.96 4.91 -1.94
C PHE A 160 12.04 3.60 -2.74
N LYS A 161 12.07 3.67 -4.07
CA LYS A 161 12.21 2.49 -4.95
C LYS A 161 13.50 1.72 -4.67
N GLU A 162 14.61 2.42 -4.45
CA GLU A 162 15.88 1.81 -4.07
C GLU A 162 15.78 1.09 -2.73
N ILE A 163 15.17 1.74 -1.73
CA ILE A 163 14.93 1.14 -0.42
C ILE A 163 14.03 -0.09 -0.55
N TRP A 164 12.92 0.02 -1.27
CA TRP A 164 11.98 -1.08 -1.52
C TRP A 164 12.68 -2.28 -2.14
N LYS A 165 13.37 -2.09 -3.26
CA LYS A 165 14.09 -3.16 -3.97
C LYS A 165 15.15 -3.85 -3.11
N LYS A 166 15.78 -3.12 -2.19
CA LYS A 166 16.85 -3.64 -1.35
C LYS A 166 16.33 -4.36 -0.11
N GLU A 167 15.35 -3.77 0.57
CA GLU A 167 14.94 -4.17 1.91
C GLU A 167 13.69 -5.05 1.96
N ILE A 168 12.92 -5.17 0.87
CA ILE A 168 11.75 -6.06 0.81
C ILE A 168 11.75 -6.94 -0.44
#